data_AF-A0A8C6R2P9-F1
#
_entry.id   AF-A0A8C6R2P9-F1
#
_cell.length_a   1.000
_cell.length_b   1.000
_cell.length_c   1.000
_cell.angle_alpha   90.00
_cell.angle_beta   90.00
_cell.angle_gamma   90.00
#
_symmetry.space_group_name_H-M   'P 1'
#
loop_
_entity.id
_entity.type
_entity.pdbx_description
1 polymer ?
#
loop_
_entity_poly.entity_id
_entity_poly.type
_entity_poly.pdbx_seq_one_letter_code
_entity_poly.pdbx_strand_id
1 'polypeptide(L)'
;MAAPLPPPPDPQFVLRGTQSPVNALHFCQASQAPGSPLLFSGSQSGLVHIWSLQTRRAVATLNGHGGQSVTWLQTLPQGHQLLSQGRDLQLCLWDIAEGRNTIMDSVQLENVGFCRGSILAG
;
A
#
# COMPACT_ATOMS: atom_id res chain seq x y z
N MET A 1 -42.44 4.85 9.79
CA MET A 1 -41.49 4.42 8.75
C MET A 1 -40.36 5.43 8.69
N ALA A 2 -39.10 5.03 8.82
CA ALA A 2 -37.98 5.94 8.72
C ALA A 2 -37.76 6.35 7.25
N ALA A 3 -37.40 7.62 7.01
CA ALA A 3 -37.06 8.10 5.68
C ALA A 3 -35.77 7.39 5.17
N PRO A 4 -35.67 7.10 3.86
CA PRO A 4 -34.46 6.51 3.29
C PRO A 4 -33.26 7.44 3.48
N LEU A 5 -32.09 6.85 3.75
CA LEU A 5 -30.84 7.59 3.89
C LEU A 5 -30.50 8.33 2.58
N PRO A 6 -29.94 9.54 2.65
CA PRO A 6 -29.46 10.24 1.47
C PRO A 6 -28.36 9.42 0.78
N PRO A 7 -28.22 9.55 -0.55
CA PRO A 7 -27.13 8.90 -1.27
C PRO A 7 -25.77 9.39 -0.75
N PRO A 8 -24.72 8.56 -0.83
CA PRO A 8 -23.37 8.97 -0.48
C PRO A 8 -22.93 10.14 -1.36
N PRO A 9 -22.09 11.06 -0.83
CA PRO A 9 -21.57 12.19 -1.60
C PRO A 9 -20.71 11.72 -2.77
N ASP A 10 -20.62 12.55 -3.81
CA ASP A 10 -19.71 12.31 -4.92
C ASP A 10 -18.25 12.27 -4.45
N PRO A 11 -17.42 11.38 -5.03
CA PRO A 11 -16.00 11.31 -4.69
C PRO A 11 -15.29 12.61 -5.09
N GLN A 12 -14.42 13.14 -4.22
CA GLN A 12 -13.63 14.33 -4.52
C GLN A 12 -12.64 14.13 -5.68
N PHE A 13 -12.08 12.92 -5.80
CA PHE A 13 -11.24 12.50 -6.91
C PHE A 13 -11.21 10.97 -7.02
N VAL A 14 -10.93 10.46 -8.22
CA VAL A 14 -10.82 9.02 -8.51
C VAL A 14 -9.43 8.72 -9.04
N LEU A 15 -8.68 7.91 -8.29
CA LEU A 15 -7.38 7.40 -8.71
C LEU A 15 -7.60 6.16 -9.60
N ARG A 16 -7.23 6.25 -10.87
CA ARG A 16 -7.41 5.19 -11.87
C ARG A 16 -6.06 4.61 -12.26
N GLY A 17 -6.02 3.30 -12.47
CA GLY A 17 -4.82 2.60 -12.94
C GLY A 17 -4.81 1.13 -12.54
N THR A 18 -5.42 0.78 -11.41
CA THR A 18 -5.56 -0.61 -10.98
C THR A 18 -6.49 -1.36 -11.93
N GLN A 19 -5.97 -2.36 -12.65
CA GLN A 19 -6.75 -3.23 -13.55
C GLN A 19 -7.32 -4.46 -12.83
N SER A 20 -7.37 -4.42 -11.50
CA SER A 20 -7.74 -5.54 -10.61
C SER A 20 -8.42 -4.98 -9.36
N PRO A 21 -9.31 -5.75 -8.70
CA PRO A 21 -9.85 -5.38 -7.39
C PRO A 21 -8.75 -5.01 -6.40
N VAL A 22 -9.00 -3.94 -5.64
CA VAL A 22 -8.13 -3.46 -4.56
C VAL A 22 -8.63 -4.06 -3.25
N ASN A 23 -7.75 -4.75 -2.54
CA ASN A 23 -8.08 -5.47 -1.31
C ASN A 23 -7.46 -4.85 -0.06
N ALA A 24 -6.43 -4.00 -0.23
CA ALA A 24 -5.74 -3.34 0.87
C ALA A 24 -5.45 -1.87 0.52
N LEU A 25 -5.57 -0.99 1.51
CA LEU A 25 -5.21 0.42 1.41
C LEU A 25 -4.40 0.81 2.64
N HIS A 26 -3.39 1.67 2.46
CA HIS A 26 -2.63 2.25 3.56
C HIS A 26 -2.27 3.70 3.23
N PHE A 27 -2.69 4.63 4.09
CA PHE A 27 -2.33 6.04 3.97
C PHE A 27 -1.01 6.29 4.69
N CYS A 28 -0.12 7.04 4.05
CA CYS A 28 1.12 7.49 4.67
C CYS A 28 1.22 9.00 4.58
N GLN A 29 1.34 9.60 5.76
CA GLN A 29 1.77 10.98 5.91
C GLN A 29 3.17 10.92 6.48
N ALA A 30 4.17 11.31 5.69
CA ALA A 30 5.54 11.43 6.19
C ALA A 30 5.56 12.54 7.24
N SER A 31 5.54 12.19 8.53
CA SER A 31 5.49 13.19 9.60
C SER A 31 6.84 13.90 9.82
N GLN A 32 7.92 13.44 9.16
CA GLN A 32 9.31 13.86 9.40
C GLN A 32 10.08 14.24 8.12
N ALA A 33 9.46 14.16 6.94
CA ALA A 33 10.07 14.60 5.69
C ALA A 33 9.07 15.48 4.91
N PRO A 34 9.50 16.61 4.31
CA PRO A 34 8.65 17.40 3.43
C PRO A 34 8.37 16.59 2.16
N GLY A 35 7.34 15.74 2.21
CA GLY A 35 6.90 14.89 1.12
C GLY A 35 5.38 14.96 0.96
N SER A 36 4.91 14.83 -0.27
CA SER A 36 3.48 14.76 -0.56
C SER A 36 2.85 13.54 0.12
N PRO A 37 1.63 13.62 0.69
CA PRO A 37 0.96 12.46 1.24
C PRO A 37 0.81 11.36 0.18
N LEU A 38 1.14 10.13 0.57
CA LEU A 38 1.09 8.96 -0.30
C LEU A 38 -0.07 8.04 0.11
N LEU A 39 -0.66 7.38 -0.87
CA LEU A 39 -1.56 6.26 -0.68
C LEU A 39 -0.95 5.01 -1.31
N PHE A 40 -0.96 3.91 -0.58
CA PHE A 40 -0.60 2.59 -1.08
C PHE A 40 -1.87 1.77 -1.27
N SER A 41 -1.95 1.04 -2.38
CA SER A 41 -3.06 0.12 -2.63
C SER A 41 -2.58 -1.23 -3.11
N GLY A 42 -3.03 -2.30 -2.46
CA GLY A 42 -2.72 -3.69 -2.80
C GLY A 42 -3.86 -4.31 -3.61
N SER A 43 -3.54 -4.96 -4.72
CA SER A 43 -4.51 -5.55 -5.63
C SER A 43 -4.56 -7.07 -5.56
N GLN A 44 -5.66 -7.65 -6.05
CA GLN A 44 -5.82 -9.10 -6.20
C GLN A 44 -4.80 -9.72 -7.17
N SER A 45 -4.25 -8.94 -8.11
CA SER A 45 -3.22 -9.37 -9.05
C SER A 45 -1.78 -9.25 -8.51
N GLY A 46 -1.60 -9.10 -7.20
CA GLY A 46 -0.26 -9.04 -6.57
C GLY A 46 0.52 -7.74 -6.79
N LEU A 47 -0.13 -6.72 -7.36
CA LEU A 47 0.48 -5.41 -7.57
C LEU A 47 0.19 -4.49 -6.38
N VAL A 48 1.21 -3.77 -5.93
CA VAL A 48 1.09 -2.64 -5.01
C VAL A 48 1.25 -1.35 -5.81
N HIS A 49 0.29 -0.44 -5.74
CA HIS A 49 0.39 0.87 -6.39
C HIS A 49 0.70 1.94 -5.36
N ILE A 50 1.56 2.88 -5.75
CA ILE A 50 1.90 4.09 -4.99
C ILE A 50 1.24 5.27 -5.68
N TRP A 51 0.45 6.03 -4.93
CA TRP A 51 -0.26 7.21 -5.43
C TRP A 51 0.19 8.44 -4.67
N SER A 52 0.48 9.54 -5.37
CA SER A 52 0.67 10.85 -4.76
C SER A 52 -0.69 11.52 -4.64
N LEU A 53 -1.13 11.79 -3.41
CA LEU A 53 -2.41 12.46 -3.16
C LEU A 53 -2.33 13.96 -3.48
N GLN A 54 -1.13 14.54 -3.51
CA GLN A 54 -0.93 15.93 -3.92
C GLN A 54 -1.08 16.11 -5.44
N THR A 55 -0.42 15.26 -6.23
CA THR A 55 -0.50 15.35 -7.71
C THR A 55 -1.67 14.57 -8.29
N ARG A 56 -2.32 13.72 -7.48
CA ARG A 56 -3.45 12.84 -7.84
C ARG A 56 -3.10 11.86 -8.95
N ARG A 57 -1.85 11.37 -8.96
CA ARG A 57 -1.30 10.49 -10.00
C ARG A 57 -0.66 9.25 -9.38
N ALA A 58 -0.63 8.18 -10.16
CA ALA A 58 0.20 7.03 -9.87
C ALA A 58 1.69 7.45 -9.95
N VAL A 59 2.45 7.10 -8.93
CA VAL A 59 3.90 7.34 -8.85
C VAL A 59 4.65 6.10 -9.31
N ALA A 60 4.20 4.93 -8.86
CA ALA A 60 4.85 3.66 -9.17
C ALA A 60 3.90 2.48 -8.99
N THR A 61 4.28 1.35 -9.60
CA THR A 61 3.66 0.05 -9.39
C THR A 61 4.76 -0.94 -9.03
N LEU A 62 4.60 -1.60 -7.88
CA LEU A 62 5.50 -2.61 -7.36
C LEU A 62 4.92 -3.99 -7.65
N ASN A 63 5.75 -4.88 -8.17
CA ASN A 63 5.39 -6.27 -8.47
C ASN A 63 6.31 -7.20 -7.69
N GLY A 64 5.75 -7.87 -6.68
CA GLY A 64 6.50 -8.76 -5.80
C GLY A 64 5.72 -9.99 -5.37
N HIS A 65 4.38 -9.93 -5.40
CA HIS A 65 3.55 -11.01 -4.87
C HIS A 65 3.16 -12.08 -5.89
N GLY A 66 3.89 -12.20 -7.01
CA GLY A 66 3.73 -13.29 -7.98
C GLY A 66 2.30 -13.48 -8.52
N GLY A 67 1.53 -12.40 -8.65
CA GLY A 67 0.12 -12.47 -9.07
C GLY A 67 -0.88 -12.84 -7.98
N GLN A 68 -0.43 -13.13 -6.75
CA GLN A 68 -1.29 -13.46 -5.62
C GLN A 68 -1.78 -12.20 -4.91
N SER A 69 -3.02 -12.21 -4.42
CA SER A 69 -3.65 -11.05 -3.79
C SER A 69 -2.78 -10.47 -2.67
N VAL A 70 -2.51 -9.16 -2.76
CA VAL A 70 -1.97 -8.38 -1.64
C VAL A 70 -3.09 -8.21 -0.62
N THR A 71 -2.87 -8.64 0.60
CA THR A 71 -3.87 -8.62 1.67
C THR A 71 -3.59 -7.58 2.72
N TRP A 72 -2.35 -7.08 2.79
CA TRP A 72 -1.95 -6.14 3.83
C TRP A 72 -0.79 -5.23 3.41
N LEU A 73 -0.77 -4.01 3.96
CA LEU A 73 0.21 -2.96 3.70
C LEU A 73 0.48 -2.15 4.98
N GLN A 74 1.73 -1.78 5.24
CA GLN A 74 2.11 -0.86 6.33
C GLN A 74 3.44 -0.18 6.06
N THR A 75 3.50 1.13 6.24
CA THR A 75 4.78 1.86 6.22
C THR A 75 5.52 1.74 7.55
N LEU A 76 6.84 1.70 7.48
CA LEU A 76 7.70 1.78 8.66
C LEU A 76 7.86 3.23 9.16
N PRO A 77 8.15 3.45 10.45
CA PRO A 77 8.20 4.79 11.05
C PRO A 77 9.19 5.76 10.39
N GLN A 78 10.24 5.25 9.75
CA GLN A 78 11.26 6.05 9.06
C GLN A 78 10.81 6.59 7.69
N GLY A 79 9.58 6.29 7.26
CA GLY A 79 8.90 6.95 6.13
C GLY A 79 9.28 6.49 4.72
N HIS A 80 10.40 5.78 4.55
CA HIS A 80 10.91 5.37 3.23
C HIS A 80 10.74 3.87 2.93
N GLN A 81 10.10 3.12 3.82
CA GLN A 81 9.96 1.69 3.69
C GLN A 81 8.50 1.27 3.84
N LEU A 82 8.12 0.29 3.03
CA LEU A 82 6.79 -0.31 3.02
C LEU A 82 6.93 -1.81 3.26
N LEU A 83 6.05 -2.35 4.10
CA LEU A 83 5.79 -3.77 4.20
C LEU A 83 4.54 -4.10 3.40
N SER A 84 4.58 -5.19 2.65
CA SER A 84 3.40 -5.79 2.03
C SER A 84 3.34 -7.28 2.29
N GLN A 85 2.13 -7.81 2.46
CA GLN A 85 1.90 -9.24 2.59
C GLN A 85 0.85 -9.69 1.58
N GLY A 86 1.07 -10.87 0.98
CA GLY A 86 0.16 -11.46 0.02
C GLY A 86 -0.27 -12.88 0.38
N ARG A 87 -1.19 -13.42 -0.44
CA ARG A 87 -1.60 -14.84 -0.39
C ARG A 87 -0.53 -15.81 -0.90
N ASP A 88 0.57 -15.28 -1.43
CA ASP A 88 1.80 -16.02 -1.72
C ASP A 88 2.59 -16.40 -0.46
N LEU A 89 2.10 -16.02 0.72
CA LEU A 89 2.75 -16.23 2.01
C LEU A 89 4.12 -15.53 2.10
N GLN A 90 4.31 -14.46 1.34
CA GLN A 90 5.51 -13.62 1.44
C GLN A 90 5.18 -12.31 2.13
N LEU A 91 6.08 -11.89 3.03
CA LEU A 91 6.16 -10.52 3.52
C LEU A 91 7.33 -9.84 2.80
N CYS A 92 7.06 -8.83 1.99
CA CYS A 92 8.07 -8.08 1.27
C CYS A 92 8.35 -6.74 1.98
N LEU A 93 9.63 -6.44 2.19
CA LEU A 93 10.11 -5.11 2.58
C LEU A 93 10.55 -4.36 1.33
N TRP A 94 9.99 -3.18 1.12
CA TRP A 94 10.27 -2.34 -0.04
C TRP A 94 11.02 -1.08 0.36
N ASP A 95 12.01 -0.69 -0.45
CA ASP A 95 12.49 0.69 -0.50
C ASP A 95 11.58 1.47 -1.46
N ILE A 96 10.90 2.47 -0.91
CA ILE A 96 9.97 3.36 -1.65
C ILE A 96 10.47 4.80 -1.66
N ALA A 97 11.74 5.04 -1.33
CA ALA A 97 12.36 6.33 -1.60
C ALA A 97 12.32 6.63 -3.11
N GLU A 98 12.32 7.92 -3.45
CA GLU A 98 12.18 8.38 -4.83
C GLU A 98 13.11 7.62 -5.79
N GLY A 99 12.49 6.89 -6.73
CA GLY A 99 13.18 6.13 -7.78
C GLY A 99 13.70 4.75 -7.40
N ARG A 100 13.58 4.30 -6.13
CA ARG A 100 14.19 3.04 -5.66
C ARG A 100 13.26 1.83 -5.58
N ASN A 101 11.94 2.01 -5.63
CA ASN A 101 10.85 1.02 -5.81
C ASN A 101 11.22 -0.49 -5.96
N THR A 102 11.93 -1.07 -4.99
CA THR A 102 12.53 -2.42 -5.08
C THR A 102 12.34 -3.17 -3.79
N ILE A 103 12.32 -4.51 -3.89
CA ILE A 103 12.30 -5.39 -2.71
C ILE A 103 13.70 -5.36 -2.09
N MET A 104 13.79 -4.93 -0.84
CA MET A 104 15.01 -5.00 -0.03
C MET A 104 15.19 -6.38 0.57
N ASP A 105 14.10 -6.97 1.05
CA ASP A 105 14.08 -8.27 1.72
C ASP A 105 12.70 -8.91 1.62
N SER A 106 12.63 -10.24 1.78
CA SER A 106 11.38 -10.99 1.81
C SER A 106 11.45 -12.16 2.78
N VAL A 107 10.39 -12.32 3.57
CA VAL A 107 10.27 -13.43 4.53
C VAL A 107 9.07 -14.29 4.15
N GLN A 108 9.30 -15.60 4.05
CA GLN A 108 8.22 -16.58 3.90
C GLN A 108 7.53 -16.78 5.25
N LEU A 109 6.21 -16.76 5.21
CA LEU A 109 5.33 -16.97 6.35
C LEU A 109 4.60 -18.30 6.19
N GLU A 110 4.07 -18.82 7.30
CA GLU A 110 3.23 -20.02 7.27
C GLU A 110 1.75 -19.68 7.04
N ASN A 111 1.35 -18.43 7.33
CA ASN A 111 -0.03 -17.99 7.28
C ASN A 111 -0.16 -16.55 6.78
N VAL A 112 -1.32 -16.22 6.23
CA VAL A 112 -1.72 -14.84 5.91
C VAL A 112 -2.23 -14.16 7.19
N GLY A 113 -1.81 -12.93 7.47
CA GLY A 113 -2.21 -12.24 8.69
C GLY A 113 -2.02 -10.73 8.64
N PHE A 114 -1.97 -10.12 9.83
CA PHE A 114 -1.57 -8.73 10.02
C PHE A 114 -0.26 -8.75 10.80
N CYS A 115 0.81 -8.22 10.22
CA CYS A 115 2.06 -8.04 10.95
C CYS A 115 2.07 -6.63 11.56
N ARG A 116 2.78 -6.44 12.67
CA ARG A 116 3.17 -5.09 13.11
C ARG A 116 4.69 -5.03 13.01
N GLY A 117 5.20 -4.17 12.13
CA GLY A 117 6.63 -3.95 12.01
C GLY A 117 7.11 -2.84 12.94
N SER A 118 8.23 -3.08 13.62
CA SER A 118 9.03 -2.02 14.25
C SER A 118 10.49 -2.28 13.92
N ILE A 119 11.22 -1.23 13.55
CA ILE A 119 12.68 -1.30 13.44
C ILE A 119 13.22 -1.23 14.87
N LEU A 120 13.93 -2.26 15.30
CA LEU A 120 14.76 -2.17 16.49
C LEU A 120 15.98 -1.34 16.10
N ALA A 121 16.05 -0.10 16.58
CA ALA A 121 17.30 0.66 16.51
C ALA A 121 18.33 -0.11 17.36
N GLY A 122 19.45 -0.46 16.75
CA GLY A 122 20.61 -1.04 17.43
C GLY A 122 21.34 -0.02 18.29
#